data_AF-A0A5P1FPD7-F1
#
_entry.id   AF-A0A5P1FPD7-F1
#
_cell.length_a   1.000
_cell.length_b   1.000
_cell.length_c   1.000
_cell.angle_alpha   90.00
_cell.angle_beta   90.00
_cell.angle_gamma   90.00
#
_symmetry.space_group_name_H-M   'P 1'
#
loop_
_entity.id
_entity.type
_entity.pdbx_description
1 polymer ?
#
loop_
_entity_poly.entity_id
_entity_poly.type
_entity_poly.pdbx_seq_one_letter_code
_entity_poly.pdbx_strand_id
1 'polypeptide(L)'
;MAMTQRSHDAPDVVSGNGHEHAIAYTGTSQEIYGAKATINVWDPSIDESNEFSLSQIWVLSGSFDGSDLNSIEAGWQVSPELYGDSNPRLFTYWTSDAYQATGCYNLLCSGFIQTNNKIAIGAAISPISSVSGSQFDITILIWKVSIH
;
A
#
# COMPACT_ATOMS: atom_id res chain seq x y z
N MET A 1 -10.92 31.73 9.93
CA MET A 1 -11.42 30.57 9.18
C MET A 1 -11.17 30.84 7.71
N ALA A 2 -10.09 30.30 7.15
CA ALA A 2 -9.84 30.31 5.72
C ALA A 2 -9.84 28.84 5.29
N MET A 3 -10.73 28.49 4.37
CA MET A 3 -10.76 27.17 3.77
C MET A 3 -9.49 26.99 2.92
N THR A 4 -8.65 26.03 3.29
CA THR A 4 -7.54 25.59 2.46
C THR A 4 -8.12 24.92 1.21
N GLN A 5 -7.81 25.50 0.06
CA GLN A 5 -8.22 25.03 -1.25
C GLN A 5 -7.65 23.61 -1.46
N ARG A 6 -8.51 22.61 -1.67
CA ARG A 6 -8.05 21.29 -2.12
C ARG A 6 -7.39 21.48 -3.49
N SER A 7 -6.12 21.12 -3.62
CA SER A 7 -5.47 21.00 -4.93
C SER A 7 -6.34 20.08 -5.80
N HIS A 8 -6.57 20.52 -7.03
CA HIS A 8 -7.38 19.85 -8.05
C HIS A 8 -6.49 19.13 -9.07
N ASP A 9 -5.27 18.80 -8.65
CA ASP A 9 -4.32 18.12 -9.52
C ASP A 9 -4.54 16.62 -9.35
N ALA A 10 -4.87 15.96 -10.44
CA ALA A 10 -4.93 14.50 -10.45
C ALA A 10 -3.55 13.97 -10.05
N PRO A 11 -3.48 12.88 -9.28
CA PRO A 11 -2.22 12.23 -8.94
C PRO A 11 -1.38 11.99 -10.21
N ASP A 12 -0.08 12.27 -10.13
CA ASP A 12 0.83 12.09 -11.28
C ASP A 12 0.78 10.63 -11.75
N VAL A 13 0.54 10.46 -13.06
CA VAL A 13 0.61 9.15 -13.71
C VAL A 13 2.05 8.92 -14.15
N VAL A 14 2.82 8.23 -13.31
CA VAL A 14 4.16 7.79 -13.67
C VAL A 14 4.03 6.51 -14.48
N SER A 15 4.15 6.58 -15.81
CA SER A 15 4.26 5.39 -16.65
C SER A 15 5.73 4.95 -16.69
N GLY A 16 6.07 3.86 -16.00
CA GLY A 16 7.39 3.24 -16.06
C GLY A 16 7.24 1.73 -16.08
N ASN A 17 7.90 1.06 -17.03
CA ASN A 17 7.95 -0.40 -17.17
C ASN A 17 6.59 -1.14 -17.27
N GLY A 18 5.57 -0.53 -17.87
CA GLY A 18 4.28 -1.21 -18.13
C GLY A 18 3.33 -1.24 -16.92
N HIS A 19 3.58 -0.44 -15.89
CA HIS A 19 2.64 -0.24 -14.79
C HIS A 19 2.00 1.15 -14.88
N GLU A 20 0.68 1.21 -14.70
CA GLU A 20 -0.08 2.45 -14.53
C GLU A 20 -0.24 2.77 -13.04
N HIS A 21 0.26 3.93 -12.63
CA HIS A 21 0.16 4.41 -11.26
C HIS A 21 -0.61 5.72 -11.18
N ALA A 22 -1.25 5.93 -10.03
CA ALA A 22 -1.78 7.22 -9.61
C ALA A 22 -1.20 7.51 -8.23
N ILE A 23 -0.25 8.44 -8.15
CA ILE A 23 0.48 8.74 -6.91
C ILE A 23 0.11 10.12 -6.36
N ALA A 24 -0.22 10.17 -5.07
CA ALA A 24 -0.25 11.41 -4.30
C ALA A 24 0.82 11.34 -3.20
N TYR A 25 1.71 12.34 -3.15
CA TYR A 25 2.77 12.42 -2.16
C TYR A 25 2.74 13.77 -1.43
N THR A 26 3.39 13.85 -0.27
CA THR A 26 3.50 15.09 0.50
C THR A 26 4.96 15.57 0.53
N GLY A 27 5.17 16.83 0.13
CA GLY A 27 6.51 17.44 0.05
C GLY A 27 6.88 18.25 1.30
N THR A 28 6.50 17.81 2.50
CA THR A 28 6.80 18.58 3.72
C THR A 28 8.27 18.46 4.08
N SER A 29 8.87 19.54 4.58
CA SER A 29 10.21 19.53 5.18
C SER A 29 10.22 19.04 6.63
N GLN A 30 9.07 18.62 7.17
CA GLN A 30 8.93 18.15 8.54
C GLN A 30 9.02 16.62 8.60
N GLU A 31 9.54 16.11 9.70
CA GLU A 31 9.55 14.67 9.96
C GLU A 31 8.11 14.15 10.07
N ILE A 32 7.80 13.12 9.27
CA ILE A 32 6.51 12.44 9.30
C ILE A 32 6.70 11.13 10.07
N TYR A 33 5.93 10.98 11.15
CA TYR A 33 5.98 9.80 12.01
C TYR A 33 4.97 8.72 11.63
N GLY A 34 4.15 8.95 10.62
CA GLY A 34 3.12 8.01 10.20
C GLY A 34 2.14 8.61 9.23
N ALA A 35 1.27 7.77 8.70
CA ALA A 35 0.23 8.17 7.76
C ALA A 35 -1.01 7.29 7.94
N LYS A 36 -2.18 7.87 7.64
CA LYS A 36 -3.47 7.18 7.70
C LYS A 36 -4.19 7.35 6.37
N ALA A 37 -4.66 6.26 5.79
CA ALA A 37 -5.49 6.26 4.60
C ALA A 37 -6.75 5.43 4.81
N THR A 38 -7.84 5.88 4.19
CA THR A 38 -9.03 5.06 3.99
C THR A 38 -9.10 4.75 2.50
N ILE A 39 -9.12 3.47 2.17
CA ILE A 39 -8.97 2.95 0.82
C ILE A 39 -10.19 2.10 0.51
N ASN A 40 -10.84 2.41 -0.60
CA ASN A 40 -11.98 1.64 -1.08
C ASN A 40 -11.50 0.32 -1.71
N VAL A 41 -12.16 -0.79 -1.40
CA VAL A 41 -11.74 -2.14 -1.80
C VAL A 41 -12.54 -2.61 -3.00
N TRP A 42 -11.84 -2.99 -4.07
CA TRP A 42 -12.43 -3.50 -5.32
C TRP A 42 -11.81 -4.84 -5.69
N ASP A 43 -12.48 -5.55 -6.60
CA ASP A 43 -12.00 -6.77 -7.26
C ASP A 43 -11.75 -6.49 -8.75
N PRO A 44 -10.63 -5.80 -9.09
CA PRO A 44 -10.24 -5.60 -10.47
C PRO A 44 -9.88 -6.94 -11.13
N SER A 45 -10.34 -7.14 -12.36
CA SER A 45 -9.93 -8.28 -13.17
C SER A 45 -8.45 -8.16 -13.53
N ILE A 46 -7.74 -9.28 -13.43
CA ILE A 46 -6.34 -9.42 -13.85
C ILE A 46 -6.33 -10.33 -15.08
N ASP A 47 -5.77 -9.84 -16.18
CA ASP A 47 -5.80 -10.54 -17.47
C ASP A 47 -4.68 -11.58 -17.55
N GLU A 48 -3.45 -11.23 -17.16
CA GLU A 48 -2.30 -12.13 -17.16
C GLU A 48 -1.90 -12.55 -15.74
N SER A 49 -1.55 -13.83 -15.52
CA SER A 49 -1.35 -14.35 -14.17
C SER A 49 -0.19 -13.70 -13.39
N ASN A 50 0.77 -13.10 -14.09
CA ASN A 50 1.92 -12.38 -13.55
C ASN A 50 1.68 -10.87 -13.41
N GLU A 51 0.47 -10.39 -13.70
CA GLU A 51 0.04 -9.02 -13.42
C GLU A 51 -0.61 -8.93 -12.03
N PHE A 52 -0.71 -7.72 -11.52
CA PHE A 52 -1.41 -7.43 -10.27
C PHE A 52 -1.98 -6.02 -10.28
N SER A 53 -2.98 -5.79 -9.43
CA SER A 53 -3.54 -4.47 -9.16
C SER A 53 -3.57 -4.25 -7.65
N LEU A 54 -3.26 -3.03 -7.20
CA LEU A 54 -3.20 -2.70 -5.78
C LEU A 54 -3.67 -1.29 -5.48
N SER A 55 -4.05 -1.07 -4.22
CA SER A 55 -4.25 0.26 -3.65
C SER A 55 -3.71 0.28 -2.22
N GLN A 56 -2.83 1.24 -1.95
CA GLN A 56 -1.99 1.20 -0.75
C GLN A 56 -1.65 2.58 -0.21
N ILE A 57 -1.12 2.57 1.01
CA ILE A 57 -0.34 3.65 1.59
C ILE A 57 1.10 3.17 1.80
N TRP A 58 2.07 4.03 1.55
CA TRP A 58 3.48 3.78 1.89
C TRP A 58 4.04 4.90 2.75
N VAL A 59 4.98 4.57 3.63
CA VAL A 59 5.80 5.52 4.38
C VAL A 59 7.25 5.24 4.05
N LEU A 60 7.94 6.27 3.54
CA LEU A 60 9.30 6.19 3.07
C LEU A 60 10.24 6.98 3.99
N SER A 61 11.46 6.49 4.16
CA SER A 61 12.54 7.19 4.87
C SER A 61 13.89 6.88 4.22
N GLY A 62 14.78 7.87 4.11
CA GLY A 62 16.04 7.74 3.37
C GLY A 62 15.99 8.46 2.02
N SER A 63 16.98 8.20 1.16
CA SER A 63 17.11 8.90 -0.12
C SER A 63 16.69 8.04 -1.32
N PHE A 64 16.03 8.67 -2.29
CA PHE A 64 15.62 8.02 -3.55
C PHE A 64 16.79 7.78 -4.52
N ASP A 65 17.90 8.50 -4.36
CA ASP A 65 19.12 8.35 -5.17
C ASP A 65 20.20 7.47 -4.48
N GLY A 66 19.87 6.91 -3.32
CA GLY A 66 20.77 6.10 -2.49
C GLY A 66 20.30 4.65 -2.33
N SER A 67 20.99 3.93 -1.43
CA SER A 67 20.65 2.56 -1.02
C SER A 67 20.01 2.50 0.36
N ASP A 68 19.62 3.65 0.92
CA ASP A 68 19.10 3.79 2.29
C ASP A 68 17.59 4.02 2.33
N LEU A 69 16.90 3.94 1.19
CA LEU A 69 15.45 4.04 1.13
C LEU A 69 14.82 2.83 1.83
N ASN A 70 14.15 3.12 2.94
CA ASN A 70 13.31 2.21 3.68
C ASN A 70 11.86 2.50 3.34
N SER A 71 11.07 1.45 3.11
CA SER A 71 9.64 1.54 2.84
C SER A 71 8.86 0.60 3.75
N ILE A 72 7.74 1.10 4.28
CA ILE A 72 6.70 0.29 4.90
C ILE A 72 5.40 0.57 4.16
N GLU A 73 4.77 -0.49 3.69
CA GLU A 73 3.64 -0.44 2.77
C GLU A 73 2.53 -1.33 3.27
N ALA A 74 1.29 -0.86 3.14
CA ALA A 74 0.12 -1.65 3.45
C ALA A 74 -1.07 -1.20 2.61
N GLY A 75 -1.89 -2.16 2.21
CA GLY A 75 -3.00 -1.94 1.31
C GLY A 75 -3.78 -3.20 1.05
N TRP A 76 -4.56 -3.19 -0.03
CA TRP A 76 -5.07 -4.40 -0.63
C TRP A 76 -4.47 -4.59 -2.02
N GLN A 77 -4.35 -5.83 -2.46
CA GLN A 77 -3.96 -6.16 -3.82
C GLN A 77 -4.68 -7.41 -4.33
N VAL A 78 -4.85 -7.49 -5.64
CA VAL A 78 -5.21 -8.70 -6.38
C VAL A 78 -3.95 -9.15 -7.13
N SER A 79 -3.39 -10.29 -6.75
CA SER A 79 -2.16 -10.84 -7.35
C SER A 79 -2.27 -12.37 -7.45
N PRO A 80 -2.72 -12.89 -8.61
CA PRO A 80 -2.83 -14.33 -8.83
C PRO A 80 -1.51 -15.08 -8.65
N GLU A 81 -0.39 -14.52 -9.11
CA GLU A 81 0.94 -15.13 -8.94
C GLU A 81 1.30 -15.31 -7.45
N LEU A 82 0.98 -14.32 -6.61
CA LEU A 82 1.34 -14.36 -5.19
C LEU A 82 0.41 -15.24 -4.35
N TYR A 83 -0.89 -15.25 -4.65
CA TYR A 83 -1.90 -15.86 -3.79
C TYR A 83 -2.57 -17.11 -4.36
N GLY A 84 -2.41 -17.39 -5.66
CA GLY A 84 -3.07 -18.50 -6.35
C GLY A 84 -4.57 -18.29 -6.59
N ASP A 85 -5.09 -17.10 -6.33
CA ASP A 85 -6.46 -16.69 -6.62
C ASP A 85 -6.54 -15.19 -6.98
N SER A 86 -7.72 -14.76 -7.43
CA SER A 86 -7.98 -13.36 -7.81
C SER A 86 -8.70 -12.58 -6.73
N ASN A 87 -8.69 -13.03 -5.47
CA ASN A 87 -9.40 -12.30 -4.42
C ASN A 87 -8.59 -11.07 -3.97
N PRO A 88 -9.23 -9.91 -3.71
CA PRO A 88 -8.57 -8.79 -3.05
C PRO A 88 -8.09 -9.20 -1.66
N ARG A 89 -6.79 -9.07 -1.40
CA ARG A 89 -6.16 -9.52 -0.16
C ARG A 89 -5.46 -8.38 0.55
N LEU A 90 -5.62 -8.31 1.87
CA LEU A 90 -4.83 -7.40 2.71
C LEU A 90 -3.35 -7.79 2.57
N PHE A 91 -2.49 -6.83 2.28
CA PHE A 91 -1.06 -7.10 2.17
C PHE A 91 -0.23 -6.08 2.94
N THR A 92 0.98 -6.50 3.24
CA THR A 92 2.07 -5.61 3.67
C THR A 92 3.29 -5.87 2.83
N TYR A 93 4.06 -4.83 2.56
CA TYR A 93 5.41 -4.95 2.01
C TYR A 93 6.35 -4.07 2.82
N TRP A 94 7.62 -4.48 2.92
CA TRP A 94 8.67 -3.63 3.45
C TRP A 94 9.95 -3.83 2.65
N THR A 95 10.82 -2.82 2.65
CA THR A 95 12.21 -2.90 2.18
C THR A 95 13.07 -1.99 3.04
N SER A 96 14.36 -2.30 3.15
CA SER A 96 15.35 -1.48 3.87
C SER A 96 16.48 -0.92 3.00
N ASP A 97 16.53 -1.31 1.72
CA ASP A 97 17.65 -1.02 0.82
C ASP A 97 17.19 -0.61 -0.59
N ALA A 98 16.14 0.20 -0.69
CA ALA A 98 15.62 0.69 -1.96
C ALA A 98 15.23 -0.43 -2.96
N TYR A 99 14.65 -1.53 -2.46
CA TYR A 99 14.19 -2.67 -3.28
C TYR A 99 15.33 -3.38 -4.03
N GLN A 100 16.58 -3.25 -3.58
CA GLN A 100 17.73 -3.84 -4.27
C GLN A 100 17.89 -5.33 -3.95
N ALA A 101 18.00 -5.66 -2.67
CA ALA A 101 18.20 -7.03 -2.21
C ALA A 101 17.28 -7.41 -1.04
N THR A 102 16.83 -6.44 -0.25
CA THR A 102 15.86 -6.66 0.82
C THR A 102 14.45 -6.39 0.36
N GLY A 103 13.53 -7.01 1.09
CA GLY A 103 12.13 -6.70 1.04
C GLY A 103 11.27 -7.94 1.02
N CYS A 104 10.02 -7.77 1.41
CA CYS A 104 9.19 -8.93 1.72
C CYS A 104 7.71 -8.63 1.72
N TYR A 105 6.97 -9.50 1.05
CA TYR A 105 5.53 -9.56 1.21
C TYR A 105 5.15 -10.30 2.48
N ASN A 106 4.18 -9.72 3.20
CA ASN A 106 3.43 -10.37 4.27
C ASN A 106 4.35 -11.05 5.30
N LEU A 107 4.14 -12.35 5.54
CA LEU A 107 4.93 -13.19 6.46
C LEU A 107 5.84 -14.17 5.70
N LEU A 108 6.13 -13.91 4.42
CA LEU A 108 6.90 -14.84 3.57
C LEU A 108 8.38 -14.94 3.97
N CYS A 109 8.88 -13.97 4.73
CA CYS A 109 10.23 -13.97 5.27
C CYS A 109 10.30 -13.23 6.61
N SER A 110 11.43 -13.33 7.29
CA SER A 110 11.67 -12.65 8.57
C SER A 110 11.78 -11.14 8.38
N GLY A 111 11.16 -10.36 9.28
CA GLY A 111 11.26 -8.90 9.30
C GLY A 111 9.95 -8.21 9.70
N PHE A 112 8.82 -8.88 9.51
CA PHE A 112 7.51 -8.45 9.99
C PHE A 112 6.94 -9.48 10.96
N ILE A 113 6.34 -9.00 12.06
CA ILE A 113 5.70 -9.85 13.08
C ILE A 113 4.26 -9.39 13.24
N GLN A 114 3.32 -10.24 12.83
CA GLN A 114 1.91 -10.01 13.10
C GLN A 114 1.61 -10.37 14.56
N THR A 115 1.18 -9.38 15.34
CA THR A 115 0.79 -9.57 16.75
C THR A 115 -0.72 -9.66 16.94
N ASN A 116 -1.50 -9.12 15.99
CA ASN A 116 -2.95 -9.20 16.01
C ASN A 116 -3.42 -10.61 15.59
N ASN A 117 -4.38 -11.17 16.32
CA ASN A 117 -4.93 -12.51 16.06
C ASN A 117 -6.36 -12.50 15.47
N LYS A 118 -6.89 -11.33 15.11
CA LYS A 118 -8.23 -11.15 14.55
C LYS A 118 -8.21 -10.92 13.05
N ILE A 119 -7.17 -10.25 12.54
CA ILE A 119 -7.00 -9.92 11.12
C ILE A 119 -5.70 -10.56 10.67
N ALA A 120 -5.77 -11.45 9.68
CA ALA A 120 -4.62 -12.07 9.08
C ALA A 120 -4.12 -11.25 7.89
N ILE A 121 -2.82 -10.93 7.88
CA ILE A 121 -2.15 -10.42 6.69
C ILE A 121 -2.16 -11.51 5.62
N GLY A 122 -2.47 -11.13 4.38
CA GLY A 122 -2.69 -12.05 3.26
C GLY A 122 -4.10 -12.61 3.16
N ALA A 123 -5.00 -12.33 4.12
CA ALA A 123 -6.38 -12.81 4.05
C ALA A 123 -7.20 -12.07 2.98
N ALA A 124 -8.13 -12.81 2.36
CA ALA A 124 -9.11 -12.23 1.44
C ALA A 124 -10.01 -11.25 2.19
N ILE A 125 -10.28 -10.11 1.57
CA ILE A 125 -11.14 -9.06 2.12
C ILE A 125 -12.55 -9.27 1.60
N SER A 126 -13.51 -9.25 2.52
CA SER A 126 -14.93 -9.31 2.21
C SER A 126 -15.72 -8.55 3.27
N PRO A 127 -16.80 -7.83 2.90
CA PRO A 127 -17.29 -7.60 1.53
C PRO A 127 -16.42 -6.62 0.71
N ILE A 128 -16.65 -6.57 -0.61
CA ILE A 128 -15.97 -5.70 -1.58
C ILE A 128 -16.94 -4.74 -2.27
N SER A 129 -16.42 -3.64 -2.80
CA SER A 129 -17.22 -2.61 -3.49
C SER A 129 -17.71 -3.09 -4.86
N SER A 130 -18.79 -2.47 -5.33
CA SER A 130 -19.39 -2.77 -6.63
C SER A 130 -19.85 -1.50 -7.35
N VAL A 131 -19.80 -1.50 -8.68
CA VAL A 131 -20.24 -0.37 -9.49
C VAL A 131 -21.74 -0.14 -9.27
N SER A 132 -22.10 1.09 -8.90
CA SER A 132 -23.48 1.47 -8.55
C SER A 132 -24.10 0.67 -7.39
N GLY A 133 -23.28 -0.04 -6.61
CA GLY A 133 -23.71 -0.81 -5.44
C GLY A 133 -23.05 -0.32 -4.15
N SER A 134 -23.04 -1.19 -3.15
CA SER A 134 -22.40 -0.91 -1.86
C SER A 134 -20.89 -0.69 -2.03
N GLN A 135 -20.37 0.24 -1.25
CA GLN A 135 -18.95 0.60 -1.19
C GLN A 135 -18.40 0.17 0.17
N PHE A 136 -17.22 -0.44 0.18
CA PHE A 136 -16.57 -0.93 1.38
C PHE A 136 -15.11 -0.49 1.40
N ASP A 137 -14.70 0.07 2.53
CA ASP A 137 -13.39 0.64 2.73
C ASP A 137 -12.61 -0.12 3.81
N ILE A 138 -11.29 -0.09 3.69
CA ILE A 138 -10.36 -0.37 4.79
C ILE A 138 -9.67 0.91 5.23
N THR A 139 -9.41 1.02 6.53
CA THR A 139 -8.61 2.12 7.07
C THR A 139 -7.30 1.57 7.61
N ILE A 140 -6.20 2.09 7.08
CA ILE A 140 -4.84 1.68 7.44
C ILE A 140 -4.15 2.86 8.12
N LEU A 141 -3.47 2.58 9.23
CA LEU A 141 -2.62 3.52 9.94
C LEU A 141 -1.23 2.89 10.07
N ILE A 142 -0.22 3.58 9.56
CA ILE A 142 1.19 3.27 9.78
C ILE A 142 1.72 4.35 10.71
N TRP A 143 2.36 3.97 11.82
CA TRP A 143 2.95 4.94 12.74
C TRP A 143 4.19 4.40 13.45
N LYS A 144 5.15 5.29 13.68
CA LYS A 144 6.33 5.05 14.51
C LYS A 144 5.92 5.11 15.98
N VAL A 145 6.22 4.05 16.72
CA VAL A 145 6.03 4.00 18.17
C VAL A 145 7.33 4.41 18.85
N SER A 146 7.27 5.40 19.73
CA SER A 146 8.38 5.73 20.63
C SER A 146 8.40 4.73 21.79
N ILE A 147 9.40 3.86 21.80
CA ILE A 147 9.67 2.98 22.94
C ILE A 147 10.50 3.80 23.93
N HIS A 148 9.95 4.05 25.12
CA HIS A 148 10.66 4.70 26.23
C HIS A 148 11.36 3.64 27.07
#